data_AF-A0A7C6YG93-F1
#
_entry.id   AF-A0A7C6YG93-F1
#
_cell.length_a   1.000
_cell.length_b   1.000
_cell.length_c   1.000
_cell.angle_alpha   90.00
_cell.angle_beta   90.00
_cell.angle_gamma   90.00
#
_symmetry.space_group_name_H-M   'P 1'
#
loop_
_entity.id
_entity.type
_entity.pdbx_description
1 polymer ?
#
loop_
_entity_poly.entity_id
_entity_poly.type
_entity_poly.pdbx_seq_one_letter_code
_entity_poly.pdbx_strand_id
1 'polypeptide(L)'
;MKLFLYLFYSVISTVVDSAIVWILVRNDLIGLVAANTIGVVAGFIVHYALSLKSVFKTEHGTGSFLVYFATFLGGLALANGLIYWSYEYAFAAAGEEMRLIASKGVSIVIPFFIMYYVRKYLFARLQRKREEEA
;
A
#
# COMPACT_ATOMS: atom_id res chain seq x y z
N MET A 1 -2.09 -12.96 14.56
CA MET A 1 -1.14 -11.87 14.90
C MET A 1 -0.51 -11.16 13.70
N LYS A 2 -0.18 -11.85 12.59
CA LYS A 2 0.49 -11.24 11.41
C LYS A 2 -0.30 -10.14 10.69
N LEU A 3 -1.64 -10.23 10.65
CA LEU A 3 -2.50 -9.19 10.05
C LEU A 3 -2.43 -7.86 10.80
N PHE A 4 -2.49 -7.90 12.14
CA PHE A 4 -2.40 -6.69 12.97
C PHE A 4 -1.03 -6.01 12.88
N LEU A 5 0.06 -6.78 12.79
CA LEU A 5 1.39 -6.25 12.51
C LEU A 5 1.47 -5.59 11.13
N TYR A 6 0.89 -6.23 10.11
CA TYR A 6 0.82 -5.65 8.76
C TYR A 6 0.00 -4.36 8.74
N LEU A 7 -1.14 -4.32 9.44
CA LEU A 7 -1.93 -3.11 9.63
C LEU A 7 -1.12 -2.01 10.32
N PHE A 8 -0.42 -2.33 11.41
CA PHE A 8 0.41 -1.39 12.13
C PHE A 8 1.53 -0.81 11.26
N TYR A 9 2.20 -1.63 10.47
CA TYR A 9 3.21 -1.16 9.52
C TYR A 9 2.60 -0.33 8.39
N SER A 10 1.41 -0.68 7.90
CA SER A 10 0.70 0.12 6.90
C SER A 10 0.40 1.51 7.45
N VAL A 11 -0.05 1.60 8.72
CA VAL A 11 -0.27 2.89 9.39
C VAL A 11 1.02 3.68 9.52
N ILE A 12 2.12 3.07 9.98
CA ILE A 12 3.43 3.74 10.07
C ILE A 12 3.87 4.27 8.70
N SER A 13 3.75 3.43 7.66
CA SER A 13 4.08 3.82 6.30
C SER A 13 3.27 5.03 5.84
N THR A 14 1.96 5.05 6.10
CA THR A 14 1.09 6.17 5.73
C THR A 14 1.41 7.44 6.52
N VAL A 15 1.77 7.31 7.79
CA VAL A 15 2.21 8.45 8.62
C VAL A 15 3.51 9.03 8.08
N VAL A 16 4.49 8.18 7.71
CA VAL A 16 5.76 8.62 7.13
C VAL A 16 5.54 9.31 5.78
N ASP A 17 4.75 8.70 4.89
CA ASP A 17 4.36 9.28 3.60
C ASP A 17 3.74 10.68 3.81
N SER A 18 2.67 10.76 4.61
CA SER A 18 1.96 12.02 4.87
C SER A 18 2.85 13.10 5.50
N ALA A 19 3.74 12.71 6.41
CA ALA A 19 4.67 13.64 7.05
C ALA A 19 5.68 14.20 6.04
N ILE A 20 6.21 13.35 5.14
CA ILE A 20 7.14 13.77 4.09
C ILE A 20 6.45 14.72 3.11
N VAL A 21 5.25 14.39 2.63
CA VAL A 21 4.48 15.27 1.74
C VAL A 21 4.22 16.61 2.42
N TRP A 22 3.80 16.60 3.69
CA TRP A 22 3.52 17.82 4.44
C TRP A 22 4.77 18.70 4.59
N ILE A 23 5.92 18.13 4.97
CA ILE A 23 7.18 18.88 5.09
C ILE A 23 7.60 19.48 3.75
N LEU A 24 7.57 18.70 2.66
CA LEU A 24 8.05 19.14 1.35
C LEU A 24 7.18 20.25 0.76
N VAL A 25 5.86 20.14 0.89
CA VAL A 25 4.91 21.16 0.42
C VAL A 25 4.94 22.41 1.30
N ARG A 26 5.02 22.26 2.63
CA ARG A 26 5.00 23.41 3.56
C ARG A 26 6.20 24.33 3.41
N ASN A 27 7.34 23.79 3.02
CA ASN A 27 8.58 24.54 2.80
C ASN A 27 8.74 25.01 1.34
N ASP A 28 7.70 24.81 0.51
CA ASP A 28 7.67 25.17 -0.92
C ASP A 28 8.89 24.65 -1.70
N LEU A 29 9.43 23.50 -1.27
CA LEU A 29 10.67 22.93 -1.79
C LEU A 29 10.45 22.36 -3.19
N ILE A 30 9.29 21.77 -3.43
CA ILE A 30 8.89 21.11 -4.66
C ILE A 30 7.36 21.14 -4.81
N GLY A 31 6.88 21.02 -6.05
CA GLY A 31 5.45 20.96 -6.34
C GLY A 31 4.76 19.73 -5.72
N LEU A 32 3.45 19.86 -5.47
CA LEU A 32 2.62 18.85 -4.81
C LEU A 32 2.75 17.43 -5.40
N VAL A 33 2.81 17.32 -6.72
CA VAL A 33 2.94 16.02 -7.41
C VAL A 33 4.28 15.35 -7.10
N ALA A 34 5.37 16.12 -7.09
CA ALA A 34 6.69 15.62 -6.76
C ALA A 34 6.78 15.24 -5.27
N ALA A 35 6.24 16.07 -4.37
CA ALA A 35 6.17 15.76 -2.95
C ALA A 35 5.39 14.47 -2.66
N ASN A 36 4.22 14.32 -3.27
CA ASN A 36 3.41 13.10 -3.16
C ASN A 36 4.15 11.86 -3.67
N THR A 37 4.86 11.98 -4.80
CA THR A 37 5.64 10.85 -5.35
C THR A 37 6.75 10.43 -4.39
N ILE A 38 7.48 11.38 -3.80
CA ILE A 38 8.56 11.09 -2.84
C ILE A 38 8.00 10.48 -1.55
N GLY A 39 6.89 11.02 -1.03
CA GLY A 39 6.21 10.47 0.15
C GLY A 39 5.78 9.02 -0.06
N VAL A 40 5.11 8.74 -1.19
CA VAL A 40 4.64 7.41 -1.55
C VAL A 40 5.80 6.42 -1.70
N VAL A 41 6.92 6.83 -2.33
CA VAL A 41 8.13 5.99 -2.45
C VAL A 41 8.75 5.72 -1.09
N ALA A 42 8.88 6.74 -0.24
CA ALA A 42 9.45 6.58 1.10
C ALA A 42 8.58 5.68 1.99
N GLY A 43 7.26 5.88 1.98
CA GLY A 43 6.30 5.02 2.66
C GLY A 43 6.42 3.57 2.19
N PHE A 44 6.46 3.34 0.87
CA PHE A 44 6.66 2.01 0.29
C PHE A 44 7.93 1.32 0.81
N ILE A 45 9.07 2.03 0.85
CA ILE A 45 10.35 1.49 1.32
C ILE A 45 10.26 1.11 2.80
N VAL A 46 9.70 1.99 3.64
CA VAL A 46 9.51 1.72 5.07
C VAL A 46 8.60 0.50 5.26
N HIS A 47 7.49 0.44 4.54
CA HIS A 47 6.56 -0.66 4.63
C HIS A 47 7.19 -1.99 4.21
N TYR A 48 7.99 -1.98 3.14
CA TYR A 48 8.75 -3.13 2.67
C TYR A 48 9.72 -3.62 3.75
N ALA A 49 10.58 -2.73 4.26
CA ALA A 49 11.60 -3.06 5.25
C ALA A 49 10.99 -3.65 6.53
N LEU A 50 9.90 -3.07 7.03
CA LEU A 50 9.22 -3.53 8.24
C LEU A 50 8.45 -4.84 8.02
N SER A 51 7.78 -4.99 6.88
CA SER A 51 6.89 -6.14 6.64
C SER A 51 7.63 -7.40 6.21
N LEU A 52 8.75 -7.28 5.48
CA LEU A 52 9.41 -8.44 4.87
C LEU A 52 9.86 -9.46 5.92
N LYS A 53 10.60 -8.98 6.93
CA LYS A 53 11.17 -9.83 7.97
C LYS A 53 10.13 -10.20 9.03
N SER A 54 9.30 -9.26 9.43
CA SER A 54 8.39 -9.41 10.56
C SER A 54 7.07 -10.10 10.22
N VAL A 55 6.52 -9.87 9.03
CA VAL A 55 5.22 -10.41 8.62
C VAL A 55 5.41 -11.66 7.75
N PHE A 56 6.27 -11.57 6.73
CA PHE A 56 6.43 -12.61 5.72
C PHE A 56 7.58 -13.58 6.01
N LYS A 57 8.50 -13.24 6.95
CA LYS A 57 9.68 -14.05 7.30
C LYS A 57 10.47 -14.48 6.07
N THR A 58 10.56 -13.60 5.07
CA THR A 58 11.30 -13.85 3.83
C THR A 58 12.57 -13.03 3.84
N GLU A 59 13.64 -13.58 3.28
CA GLU A 59 14.91 -12.86 3.15
C GLU A 59 14.81 -11.69 2.16
N HIS A 60 15.62 -10.66 2.43
CA HIS A 60 15.78 -9.54 1.52
C HIS A 60 16.47 -10.03 0.26
N GLY A 61 15.76 -9.99 -0.86
CA GLY A 61 16.31 -10.36 -2.16
C GLY A 61 15.47 -9.77 -3.28
N THR A 62 16.02 -9.78 -4.50
CA THR A 62 15.41 -9.16 -5.69
C THR A 62 14.01 -9.72 -5.97
N GLY A 63 13.81 -11.03 -5.80
CA GLY A 63 12.49 -11.65 -5.95
C GLY A 63 11.46 -11.15 -4.94
N SER A 64 11.87 -10.97 -3.68
CA SER A 64 11.00 -10.46 -2.61
C SER A 64 10.61 -9.00 -2.85
N PHE A 65 11.58 -8.18 -3.28
CA PHE A 65 11.35 -6.80 -3.68
C PHE A 65 10.38 -6.71 -4.87
N LEU A 66 10.59 -7.51 -5.91
CA LEU A 66 9.76 -7.49 -7.11
C LEU A 66 8.31 -7.86 -6.80
N VAL A 67 8.08 -8.89 -5.98
CA VAL A 67 6.73 -9.24 -5.49
C VAL A 67 6.11 -8.06 -4.75
N TYR A 68 6.86 -7.41 -3.87
CA TYR A 68 6.34 -6.30 -3.07
C TYR A 68 6.01 -5.07 -3.91
N PHE A 69 6.88 -4.74 -4.87
CA PHE A 69 6.73 -3.63 -5.79
C PHE A 69 5.57 -3.85 -6.75
N ALA A 70 5.47 -5.03 -7.38
CA ALA A 70 4.38 -5.37 -8.28
C ALA A 70 3.02 -5.34 -7.55
N THR A 71 2.95 -5.90 -6.34
CA THR A 71 1.72 -5.84 -5.53
C THR A 71 1.41 -4.44 -5.02
N PHE A 72 2.42 -3.59 -4.78
CA PHE A 72 2.19 -2.20 -4.45
C PHE A 72 1.57 -1.43 -5.62
N LEU A 73 2.11 -1.55 -6.83
CA LEU A 73 1.54 -0.93 -8.02
C LEU A 73 0.13 -1.44 -8.31
N GLY A 74 -0.10 -2.75 -8.19
CA GLY A 74 -1.42 -3.34 -8.32
C GLY A 74 -2.40 -2.83 -7.26
N GLY A 75 -1.96 -2.69 -6.01
CA GLY A 75 -2.75 -2.10 -4.93
C GLY A 75 -3.10 -0.63 -5.18
N LEU A 76 -2.16 0.16 -5.69
CA LEU A 76 -2.37 1.57 -6.05
C LEU A 76 -3.39 1.71 -7.18
N ALA A 77 -3.23 0.94 -8.26
CA ALA A 77 -4.16 0.93 -9.37
C ALA A 77 -5.57 0.51 -8.91
N LEU A 78 -5.66 -0.52 -8.06
CA LEU A 78 -6.91 -0.98 -7.49
C LEU A 78 -7.57 0.08 -6.59
N ALA A 79 -6.80 0.76 -5.74
CA ALA A 79 -7.31 1.84 -4.89
C ALA A 79 -7.88 2.99 -5.73
N ASN A 80 -7.16 3.42 -6.78
CA ASN A 80 -7.59 4.48 -7.68
C ASN A 80 -8.83 4.08 -8.50
N GLY A 81 -8.88 2.83 -8.98
CA GLY A 81 -10.06 2.31 -9.67
C GLY A 81 -11.28 2.23 -8.75
N LEU A 82 -11.08 1.76 -7.51
CA LEU A 82 -12.16 1.63 -6.54
C LEU A 82 -12.67 2.97 -6.05
N ILE A 83 -11.81 3.95 -5.78
CA ILE A 83 -12.29 5.28 -5.36
C ILE A 83 -13.11 5.94 -6.46
N TYR A 84 -12.67 5.85 -7.72
CA TYR A 84 -13.42 6.37 -8.86
C TYR A 84 -14.76 5.64 -9.04
N TRP A 85 -14.74 4.31 -9.08
CA TRP A 85 -15.96 3.53 -9.29
C TRP A 85 -16.97 3.68 -8.16
N SER A 86 -16.49 3.68 -6.91
CA SER A 86 -17.37 3.85 -5.75
C SER A 86 -17.95 5.26 -5.65
N TYR A 87 -17.17 6.28 -6.01
CA TYR A 87 -17.63 7.66 -6.01
C TYR A 87 -18.66 7.92 -7.12
N GLU A 88 -18.41 7.44 -8.33
CA GLU A 88 -19.30 7.73 -9.47
C GLU A 88 -20.51 6.81 -9.58
N TYR A 89 -20.40 5.56 -9.12
CA TYR A 89 -21.46 4.56 -9.33
C TYR A 89 -22.04 4.02 -8.03
N ALA A 90 -21.20 3.53 -7.11
CA ALA A 90 -21.71 2.83 -5.92
C ALA A 90 -22.44 3.75 -4.93
N PHE A 91 -21.96 4.98 -4.78
CA PHE A 91 -22.50 5.97 -3.85
C PHE A 91 -23.07 7.21 -4.55
N ALA A 92 -23.44 7.08 -5.83
CA ALA A 92 -23.96 8.17 -6.66
C ALA A 92 -25.22 8.84 -6.06
N ALA A 93 -26.03 8.08 -5.33
CA ALA A 93 -27.26 8.56 -4.69
C ALA A 93 -27.03 9.19 -3.31
N ALA A 94 -25.79 9.17 -2.79
CA ALA A 94 -25.45 9.78 -1.50
C ALA A 94 -25.07 11.25 -1.67
N GLY A 95 -25.22 12.05 -0.61
CA GLY A 95 -24.69 13.42 -0.57
C GLY A 95 -23.16 13.45 -0.74
N GLU A 96 -22.63 14.56 -1.23
CA GLU A 96 -21.22 14.70 -1.64
C GLU A 96 -20.22 14.27 -0.55
N GLU A 97 -20.43 14.70 0.69
CA GLU A 97 -19.57 14.34 1.81
C GLU A 97 -19.60 12.84 2.12
N MET A 98 -20.79 12.24 2.16
CA MET A 98 -20.95 10.81 2.43
C MET A 98 -20.37 9.96 1.29
N ARG A 99 -20.54 10.41 0.06
CA ARG A 99 -19.96 9.80 -1.14
C ARG A 99 -18.44 9.80 -1.08
N LEU A 100 -17.83 10.92 -0.70
CA LEU A 100 -16.38 11.05 -0.58
C LEU A 100 -15.81 10.17 0.55
N ILE A 101 -16.44 10.19 1.73
CA ILE A 101 -16.00 9.39 2.89
C ILE A 101 -16.14 7.89 2.60
N ALA A 102 -17.30 7.47 2.08
CA ALA A 102 -17.57 6.05 1.79
C ALA A 102 -16.63 5.52 0.69
N SER A 103 -16.41 6.29 -0.38
CA SER A 103 -15.50 5.91 -1.47
C SER A 103 -14.05 5.79 -1.00
N LYS A 104 -13.60 6.70 -0.13
CA LYS A 104 -12.28 6.59 0.53
C LYS A 104 -12.19 5.34 1.40
N GLY A 105 -13.24 5.02 2.15
CA GLY A 105 -13.27 3.79 2.96
C GLY A 105 -13.08 2.54 2.10
N VAL A 106 -13.82 2.44 0.99
CA VAL A 106 -13.71 1.33 0.03
C VAL A 106 -12.31 1.23 -0.57
N SER A 107 -11.72 2.35 -1.00
CA SER A 107 -10.40 2.38 -1.62
C SER A 107 -9.23 2.12 -0.67
N ILE A 108 -9.47 2.14 0.65
CA ILE A 108 -8.47 1.80 1.66
C ILE A 108 -8.64 0.34 2.11
N VAL A 109 -9.85 -0.01 2.53
CA VAL A 109 -10.13 -1.30 3.17
C VAL A 109 -9.96 -2.45 2.18
N ILE A 110 -10.55 -2.35 0.97
CA ILE A 110 -10.53 -3.45 0.01
C ILE A 110 -9.11 -3.74 -0.49
N PRO A 111 -8.32 -2.74 -0.97
CA PRO A 111 -6.95 -3.00 -1.39
C PRO A 111 -6.06 -3.52 -0.27
N PHE A 112 -6.25 -3.06 0.97
CA PHE A 112 -5.48 -3.54 2.11
C PHE A 112 -5.60 -5.06 2.28
N PHE A 113 -6.84 -5.58 2.32
CA PHE A 113 -7.07 -7.02 2.48
C PHE A 113 -6.61 -7.82 1.26
N ILE A 114 -6.94 -7.37 0.05
CA ILE A 114 -6.54 -8.08 -1.17
C ILE A 114 -5.02 -8.16 -1.26
N MET A 115 -4.31 -7.04 -1.05
CA MET A 115 -2.85 -7.03 -1.12
C MET A 115 -2.20 -7.86 -0.02
N TYR A 116 -2.78 -7.90 1.18
CA TYR A 116 -2.30 -8.79 2.23
C TYR A 116 -2.34 -10.26 1.80
N TYR A 117 -3.48 -10.73 1.28
CA TYR A 117 -3.63 -12.13 0.86
C TYR A 117 -2.82 -12.47 -0.39
N VAL A 118 -2.78 -11.57 -1.37
CA VAL A 118 -1.94 -11.74 -2.58
C VAL A 118 -0.47 -11.83 -2.19
N ARG A 119 0.05 -10.93 -1.35
CA ARG A 119 1.44 -10.99 -0.88
C ARG A 119 1.71 -12.28 -0.11
N LYS A 120 0.80 -12.67 0.80
CA LYS A 120 0.93 -13.92 1.56
C LYS A 120 1.06 -15.13 0.62
N TYR A 121 0.25 -15.19 -0.42
CA TYR A 121 0.29 -16.27 -1.41
C TYR A 121 1.58 -16.24 -2.25
N LEU A 122 1.96 -15.09 -2.79
CA LEU A 122 3.16 -14.94 -3.62
C LEU A 122 4.44 -15.25 -2.85
N PHE A 123 4.55 -14.80 -1.60
CA PHE A 123 5.72 -15.11 -0.76
C PHE A 123 5.79 -16.59 -0.39
N ALA A 124 4.66 -17.25 -0.10
CA ALA A 124 4.64 -18.69 0.12
C ALA A 124 5.11 -19.47 -1.12
N ARG A 125 4.72 -19.03 -2.32
CA ARG A 125 5.18 -19.65 -3.58
C ARG A 125 6.67 -19.39 -3.84
N LEU A 126 7.16 -18.20 -3.54
CA LEU A 126 8.57 -17.84 -3.69
C LEU A 126 9.48 -18.67 -2.76
N GLN A 127 9.04 -18.90 -1.51
CA GLN A 127 9.77 -19.73 -0.56
C GLN A 127 9.86 -21.20 -1.02
N ARG A 128 8.73 -21.79 -1.45
CA ARG A 128 8.71 -23.16 -1.98
C ARG A 128 9.68 -23.36 -3.15
N LYS A 129 9.70 -22.42 -4.11
CA LYS A 129 10.64 -22.50 -5.24
C LYS A 129 12.10 -22.49 -4.80
N ARG A 130 12.45 -21.69 -3.79
CA ARG A 130 13.83 -21.66 -3.26
C ARG A 130 14.20 -22.95 -2.55
N GLU A 131 13.25 -23.60 -1.87
CA GLU A 131 13.46 -24.90 -1.22
C GLU A 131 13.61 -26.03 -2.26
N GLU A 132 12.93 -25.95 -3.41
CA GLU A 132 13.06 -26.91 -4.51
C GLU A 132 14.39 -26.76 -5.28
N GLU A 133 14.98 -25.57 -5.29
CA GLU A 133 16.24 -25.24 -5.99
C GLU A 133 17.50 -25.38 -5.11
N ALA A 134 17.36 -25.65 -3.81
CA ALA A 134 18.43 -25.78 -2.82
C ALA A 134 18.79 -27.24 -2.52
#